data_AF-A0A7J6QH01-F1
#
_entry.id   AF-A0A7J6QH01-F1
#
_cell.length_a   1.000
_cell.length_b   1.000
_cell.length_c   1.000
_cell.angle_alpha   90.00
_cell.angle_beta   90.00
_cell.angle_gamma   90.00
#
_symmetry.space_group_name_H-M   'P 1'
#
loop_
_entity.id
_entity.type
_entity.pdbx_description
1 polymer ?
#
loop_
_entity_poly.entity_id
_entity_poly.type
_entity_poly.pdbx_seq_one_letter_code
_entity_poly.pdbx_strand_id
1 'polypeptide(L)'
;FGTVEVVAYVANSTTLWCLAPPLAEIDLGALAPADVHVQLSFDLGNSYSPILAAFSYVEDFVVDALSPDMAVSGGGTLILIIGSKFTDSPALGCKFGNETAPATFISSQVMQCTTPPLMVGVHPFKMTLDGVEYFDTGKSVTTLPPSTLLSLYPTRGYFSGGTEILVNGTNLVNSVLLQCQFGQAPLAAKDWFDSEHVQCTAPPCDVAMGGQSRGQECEGTVQVMLSFNGLDFFGNLTYEYVRRQRIVDVLPFPAGRWDEPMNVTLLGTGLSPPVYCRWLDLEVTPALEVGISTDPSTPADSYAICTAPALPEERRLVGGVETDGRLGYLEVSANSIDFTSDRTQWFFYSPPA
;
A
#
# COMPACT_ATOMS: atom_id res chain seq x y z
N PHE A 1 57.37 4.17 4.77
CA PHE A 1 56.54 3.18 4.05
C PHE A 1 57.43 2.41 3.10
N GLY A 2 57.82 1.18 3.46
CA GLY A 2 58.85 0.46 2.70
C GLY A 2 60.13 1.29 2.59
N THR A 3 60.50 1.63 1.36
CA THR A 3 61.69 2.44 1.01
C THR A 3 61.45 3.95 0.99
N VAL A 4 60.21 4.41 1.14
CA VAL A 4 59.83 5.83 1.02
C VAL A 4 59.57 6.43 2.39
N GLU A 5 60.20 7.56 2.67
CA GLU A 5 59.99 8.36 3.87
C GLU A 5 58.96 9.47 3.63
N VAL A 6 58.01 9.64 4.55
CA VAL A 6 57.01 10.71 4.51
C VAL A 6 56.99 11.44 5.85
N VAL A 7 56.67 12.74 5.82
CA VAL A 7 56.57 13.54 7.04
C VAL A 7 55.32 13.13 7.82
N ALA A 8 55.49 12.82 9.10
CA ALA A 8 54.39 12.57 10.03
C ALA A 8 54.17 13.78 10.95
N TYR A 9 52.90 14.03 11.26
CA TYR A 9 52.47 15.09 12.16
C TYR A 9 51.99 14.49 13.47
N VAL A 10 52.50 15.01 14.58
CA VAL A 10 52.12 14.57 15.92
C VAL A 10 50.78 15.21 16.30
N ALA A 11 49.75 14.40 16.50
CA ALA A 11 48.46 14.89 17.00
C ALA A 11 48.46 14.99 18.53
N ASN A 12 49.03 14.01 19.22
CA ASN A 12 49.22 13.99 20.67
C ASN A 12 50.33 12.98 21.05
N SER A 13 50.51 12.69 22.33
CA SER A 13 51.56 11.78 22.82
C SER A 13 51.39 10.32 22.39
N THR A 14 50.23 9.91 21.86
CA THR A 14 49.95 8.53 21.42
C THR A 14 49.53 8.43 19.96
N THR A 15 49.33 9.55 19.27
CA THR A 15 48.71 9.61 17.95
C THR A 15 49.52 10.50 17.02
N LEU A 16 49.81 9.97 15.84
CA LEU A 16 50.46 10.66 14.73
C LEU A 16 49.67 10.37 13.45
N TRP A 17 49.70 11.29 12.51
CA TRP A 17 49.07 11.13 11.20
C TRP A 17 50.07 11.47 10.09
N CYS A 18 50.01 10.72 9.00
CA CYS A 18 50.82 10.93 7.82
C CYS A 18 50.02 10.49 6.59
N LEU A 19 50.35 11.03 5.43
CA LEU A 19 49.77 10.58 4.16
C LEU A 19 50.61 9.42 3.64
N ALA A 20 49.96 8.30 3.36
CA ALA A 20 50.62 7.19 2.69
C ALA A 20 51.04 7.64 1.27
N PRO A 21 52.30 7.39 0.85
CA PRO A 21 52.73 7.75 -0.50
C PRO A 21 52.07 6.85 -1.55
N PRO A 22 51.96 7.27 -2.82
CA PRO A 22 51.51 6.39 -3.90
C PRO A 22 52.37 5.13 -4.02
N LEU A 23 51.76 3.97 -4.30
CA LEU A 23 52.48 2.68 -4.41
C LEU A 23 53.60 2.72 -5.46
N ALA A 24 53.38 3.45 -6.57
CA ALA A 24 54.36 3.63 -7.64
C ALA A 24 55.64 4.36 -7.20
N GLU A 25 55.61 5.13 -6.10
CA GLU A 25 56.81 5.77 -5.54
C GLU A 25 57.64 4.79 -4.71
N ILE A 26 57.02 3.74 -4.16
CA ILE A 26 57.71 2.70 -3.39
C ILE A 26 58.41 1.71 -4.32
N ASP A 27 57.69 1.24 -5.34
CA ASP A 27 58.20 0.36 -6.38
C ASP A 27 57.46 0.61 -7.70
N LEU A 28 58.20 1.04 -8.73
CA LEU A 28 57.68 1.38 -10.06
C LEU A 28 56.99 0.20 -10.77
N GLY A 29 57.20 -1.04 -10.31
CA GLY A 29 56.55 -2.25 -10.83
C GLY A 29 55.47 -2.84 -9.93
N ALA A 30 55.24 -2.30 -8.73
CA ALA A 30 54.25 -2.84 -7.81
C ALA A 30 52.82 -2.50 -8.25
N LEU A 31 51.96 -3.52 -8.22
CA LEU A 31 50.52 -3.38 -8.42
C LEU A 31 49.82 -3.78 -7.13
N ALA A 32 48.72 -3.09 -6.81
CA ALA A 32 47.87 -3.53 -5.71
C ALA A 32 47.19 -4.87 -6.07
N PRO A 33 46.91 -5.75 -5.09
CA PRO A 33 47.18 -5.59 -3.67
C PRO A 33 48.66 -5.77 -3.31
N ALA A 34 49.19 -4.90 -2.43
CA ALA A 34 50.58 -4.95 -1.98
C ALA A 34 50.73 -4.51 -0.53
N ASP A 35 51.51 -5.26 0.25
CA ASP A 35 51.80 -4.95 1.64
C ASP A 35 53.18 -4.30 1.79
N VAL A 36 53.24 -3.23 2.57
CA VAL A 36 54.49 -2.58 2.98
C VAL A 36 54.57 -2.46 4.49
N HIS A 37 55.79 -2.44 5.01
CA HIS A 37 56.00 -2.15 6.42
C HIS A 37 56.15 -0.64 6.64
N VAL A 38 55.58 -0.17 7.74
CA VAL A 38 55.67 1.20 8.22
C VAL A 38 56.49 1.19 9.52
N GLN A 39 57.50 2.05 9.54
CA GLN A 39 58.35 2.30 10.70
C GLN A 39 58.39 3.80 10.97
N LEU A 40 58.58 4.14 12.23
CA LEU A 40 58.72 5.52 12.68
C LEU A 40 60.19 5.85 12.86
N SER A 41 60.62 7.01 12.38
CA SER A 41 61.90 7.60 12.71
C SER A 41 61.68 8.93 13.42
N PHE A 42 62.44 9.14 14.50
CA PHE A 42 62.43 10.39 15.28
C PHE A 42 63.68 11.24 15.06
N ASP A 43 64.58 10.79 14.19
CA ASP A 43 65.90 11.36 13.94
C ASP A 43 66.19 11.53 12.44
N LEU A 44 65.14 11.79 11.65
CA LEU A 44 65.22 12.05 10.20
C LEU A 44 65.85 10.89 9.40
N GLY A 45 65.38 9.67 9.65
CA GLY A 45 65.75 8.46 8.89
C GLY A 45 67.03 7.77 9.35
N ASN A 46 67.68 8.25 10.42
CA ASN A 46 68.92 7.65 10.93
C ASN A 46 68.67 6.37 11.76
N SER A 47 67.55 6.31 12.47
CA SER A 47 67.09 5.13 13.19
C SER A 47 65.58 4.95 13.08
N TYR A 48 65.15 3.69 13.19
CA TYR A 48 63.77 3.28 13.01
C TYR A 48 63.26 2.52 14.21
N SER A 49 61.95 2.67 14.47
CA SER A 49 61.24 1.91 15.48
C SER A 49 61.39 0.39 15.24
N PRO A 50 61.54 -0.41 16.30
CA PRO A 50 61.67 -1.86 16.18
C PRO A 50 60.37 -2.53 15.71
N ILE A 51 59.23 -1.87 15.89
CA ILE A 51 57.92 -2.37 15.45
C ILE A 51 57.75 -2.09 13.95
N LEU A 52 57.39 -3.13 13.21
CA LEU A 52 56.97 -3.09 11.81
C LEU A 52 55.44 -3.12 11.78
N ALA A 53 54.80 -1.98 11.54
CA ALA A 53 53.35 -1.96 11.28
C ALA A 53 53.10 -2.34 9.82
N ALA A 54 52.13 -3.22 9.55
CA ALA A 54 51.75 -3.54 8.17
C ALA A 54 50.81 -2.46 7.63
N PHE A 55 51.02 -2.05 6.38
CA PHE A 55 50.14 -1.19 5.61
C PHE A 55 49.86 -1.84 4.26
N SER A 56 48.59 -1.99 3.92
CA SER A 56 48.16 -2.67 2.70
C SER A 56 47.63 -1.65 1.70
N TYR A 57 48.23 -1.63 0.52
CA TYR A 57 47.66 -0.99 -0.67
C TYR A 57 46.63 -1.93 -1.27
N VAL A 58 45.42 -1.43 -1.45
CA VAL A 58 44.32 -2.16 -2.06
C VAL A 58 44.11 -1.68 -3.49
N GLU A 59 43.48 -2.53 -4.31
CA GLU A 59 43.10 -2.13 -5.66
C GLU A 59 41.97 -1.09 -5.61
N ASP A 60 41.91 -0.24 -6.63
CA ASP A 60 40.79 0.67 -6.82
C ASP A 60 39.50 -0.13 -7.00
N PHE A 61 38.50 0.22 -6.19
CA PHE A 61 37.19 -0.40 -6.28
C PHE A 61 36.42 0.08 -7.50
N VAL A 62 35.52 -0.76 -8.00
CA VAL A 62 34.62 -0.40 -9.10
C VAL A 62 33.18 -0.57 -8.63
N VAL A 63 32.34 0.42 -8.89
CA VAL A 63 30.90 0.34 -8.65
C VAL A 63 30.18 0.18 -9.99
N ASP A 64 29.58 -0.98 -10.18
CA ASP A 64 28.89 -1.34 -11.41
C ASP A 64 27.41 -0.95 -11.36
N ALA A 65 26.75 -1.11 -10.21
CA ALA A 65 25.33 -0.81 -10.05
C ALA A 65 24.93 -0.49 -8.59
N LEU A 66 23.80 0.20 -8.45
CA LEU A 66 23.09 0.41 -7.18
C LEU A 66 21.74 -0.28 -7.27
N SER A 67 21.33 -0.96 -6.21
CA SER A 67 20.06 -1.69 -6.16
C SER A 67 19.36 -1.52 -4.80
N PRO A 68 18.21 -0.83 -4.75
CA PRO A 68 17.65 0.02 -5.82
C PRO A 68 18.54 1.24 -6.10
N ASP A 69 18.34 1.89 -7.24
CA ASP A 69 18.92 3.20 -7.57
C ASP A 69 18.00 4.38 -7.16
N MET A 70 16.99 4.08 -6.33
CA MET A 70 16.00 5.01 -5.82
C MET A 70 15.88 4.93 -4.31
N ALA A 71 15.51 6.05 -3.68
CA ALA A 71 15.32 6.17 -2.24
C ALA A 71 14.12 7.06 -1.88
N VAL A 72 13.62 6.94 -0.65
CA VAL A 72 12.58 7.82 -0.12
C VAL A 72 13.21 8.98 0.64
N SER A 73 12.66 10.19 0.49
CA SER A 73 13.23 11.42 1.09
C SER A 73 13.37 11.40 2.62
N GLY A 74 12.59 10.56 3.32
CA GLY A 74 12.71 10.34 4.76
C GLY A 74 13.96 9.58 5.20
N GLY A 75 14.74 9.04 4.25
CA GLY A 75 15.86 8.14 4.51
C GLY A 75 15.40 6.71 4.82
N GLY A 76 16.33 5.88 5.29
CA GLY A 76 16.06 4.51 5.69
C GLY A 76 16.01 3.50 4.52
N THR A 77 16.24 3.94 3.28
CA THR A 77 16.27 3.02 2.14
C THR A 77 17.58 2.23 2.13
N LEU A 78 17.50 0.91 2.11
CA LEU A 78 18.65 0.02 2.01
C LEU A 78 19.10 -0.09 0.54
N ILE A 79 20.31 0.37 0.25
CA ILE A 79 20.92 0.36 -1.08
C ILE A 79 22.05 -0.67 -1.07
N LEU A 80 21.94 -1.67 -1.95
CA LEU A 80 23.03 -2.58 -2.26
C LEU A 80 23.91 -1.97 -3.34
N ILE A 81 25.22 -1.99 -3.10
CA ILE A 81 26.24 -1.48 -3.99
C ILE A 81 26.92 -2.69 -4.59
N ILE A 82 26.75 -2.86 -5.89
CA ILE A 82 27.25 -4.02 -6.64
C ILE A 82 28.45 -3.58 -7.45
N GLY A 83 29.53 -4.34 -7.36
CA GLY A 83 30.79 -3.95 -7.97
C GLY A 83 31.87 -5.00 -7.81
N SER A 84 33.11 -4.54 -7.73
CA SER A 84 34.27 -5.41 -7.52
C SER A 84 35.36 -4.72 -6.70
N LYS A 85 36.22 -5.56 -6.09
CA LYS A 85 37.41 -5.16 -5.33
C LYS A 85 37.09 -4.35 -4.06
N PHE A 86 35.90 -4.53 -3.51
CA PHE A 86 35.60 -3.99 -2.19
C PHE A 86 36.46 -4.68 -1.13
N THR A 87 36.94 -3.90 -0.18
CA THR A 87 37.78 -4.39 0.93
C THR A 87 37.08 -4.07 2.24
N ASP A 88 37.10 -5.02 3.17
CA ASP A 88 36.53 -4.82 4.50
C ASP A 88 37.35 -3.79 5.28
N SER A 89 36.70 -2.74 5.77
CA SER A 89 37.30 -1.67 6.54
C SER A 89 36.27 -1.08 7.50
N PRO A 90 36.65 -0.74 8.74
CA PRO A 90 35.73 -0.09 9.68
C PRO A 90 35.36 1.34 9.27
N ALA A 91 36.07 1.92 8.29
CA ALA A 91 35.88 3.29 7.83
C ALA A 91 35.07 3.39 6.53
N LEU A 92 34.45 2.30 6.08
CA LEU A 92 33.64 2.28 4.87
C LEU A 92 32.45 3.24 4.98
N GLY A 93 32.24 4.04 3.93
CA GLY A 93 31.19 5.05 3.93
C GLY A 93 30.62 5.31 2.53
N CYS A 94 29.33 5.61 2.51
CA CYS A 94 28.60 6.11 1.35
C CYS A 94 28.33 7.59 1.49
N LYS A 95 28.30 8.29 0.35
CA LYS A 95 27.91 9.68 0.28
C LYS A 95 26.91 9.90 -0.84
N PHE A 96 25.78 10.48 -0.48
CA PHE A 96 24.65 10.80 -1.35
C PHE A 96 24.55 12.31 -1.44
N GLY A 97 25.15 12.89 -2.49
CA GLY A 97 25.30 14.34 -2.58
C GLY A 97 26.17 14.89 -1.44
N ASN A 98 25.55 15.58 -0.50
CA ASN A 98 26.22 16.15 0.68
C ASN A 98 26.09 15.28 1.94
N GLU A 99 25.17 14.34 1.97
CA GLU A 99 24.90 13.52 3.15
C GLU A 99 25.72 12.23 3.12
N THR A 100 26.18 11.77 4.28
CA THR A 100 27.01 10.57 4.41
C THR A 100 26.33 9.52 5.29
N ALA A 101 26.55 8.25 4.98
CA ALA A 101 26.08 7.12 5.79
C ALA A 101 27.18 6.06 5.93
N PRO A 102 27.23 5.34 7.06
CA PRO A 102 28.15 4.21 7.19
C PRO A 102 27.79 3.12 6.19
N ALA A 103 28.81 2.46 5.66
CA ALA A 103 28.65 1.30 4.79
C ALA A 103 28.98 0.01 5.54
N THR A 104 28.31 -1.08 5.17
CA THR A 104 28.59 -2.43 5.66
C THR A 104 29.20 -3.25 4.55
N PHE A 105 30.35 -3.87 4.82
CA PHE A 105 30.97 -4.82 3.93
C PHE A 105 30.20 -6.15 3.95
N ILE A 106 29.84 -6.66 2.77
CA ILE A 106 29.21 -7.98 2.61
C ILE A 106 30.19 -8.95 1.93
N SER A 107 30.78 -8.51 0.82
CA SER A 107 31.79 -9.27 0.08
C SER A 107 32.62 -8.34 -0.80
N SER A 108 33.65 -8.87 -1.46
CA SER A 108 34.44 -8.11 -2.44
C SER A 108 33.65 -7.62 -3.65
N GLN A 109 32.39 -8.02 -3.80
CA GLN A 109 31.49 -7.62 -4.90
C GLN A 109 30.24 -6.87 -4.43
N VAL A 110 29.96 -6.88 -3.12
CA VAL A 110 28.73 -6.28 -2.57
C VAL A 110 29.02 -5.52 -1.29
N MET A 111 28.52 -4.29 -1.22
CA MET A 111 28.44 -3.47 -0.01
C MET A 111 27.00 -3.00 0.20
N GLN A 112 26.71 -2.51 1.40
CA GLN A 112 25.38 -2.04 1.77
C GLN A 112 25.44 -0.69 2.46
N CYS A 113 24.53 0.20 2.11
CA CYS A 113 24.32 1.48 2.79
C CYS A 113 22.84 1.76 3.01
N THR A 114 22.50 2.33 4.15
CA THR A 114 21.15 2.85 4.40
C THR A 114 21.16 4.35 4.16
N THR A 115 20.27 4.84 3.31
CA THR A 115 20.22 6.27 2.98
C THR A 115 19.89 7.12 4.21
N PRO A 116 20.57 8.26 4.42
CA PRO A 116 20.10 9.26 5.36
C PRO A 116 18.86 9.98 4.78
N PRO A 117 18.17 10.85 5.54
CA PRO A 117 17.17 11.74 4.98
C PRO A 117 17.79 12.59 3.85
N LEU A 118 17.15 12.59 2.69
CA LEU A 118 17.61 13.28 1.48
C LEU A 118 16.49 14.15 0.93
N MET A 119 16.84 15.30 0.36
CA MET A 119 15.86 16.08 -0.40
C MET A 119 15.43 15.34 -1.66
N VAL A 120 14.20 15.58 -2.13
CA VAL A 120 13.71 15.01 -3.40
C VAL A 120 14.60 15.50 -4.56
N GLY A 121 15.02 14.59 -5.43
CA GLY A 121 15.91 14.87 -6.56
C GLY A 121 17.01 13.84 -6.75
N VAL A 122 17.93 14.12 -7.66
CA VAL A 122 19.04 13.21 -8.02
C VAL A 122 20.29 13.57 -7.23
N HIS A 123 20.88 12.59 -6.55
CA HIS A 123 22.08 12.75 -5.71
C HIS A 123 23.24 11.94 -6.28
N PRO A 124 24.40 12.56 -6.59
CA PRO A 124 25.60 11.83 -6.95
C PRO A 124 26.02 10.86 -5.84
N PHE A 125 26.39 9.64 -6.22
CA PHE A 125 26.84 8.62 -5.29
C PHE A 125 28.37 8.56 -5.26
N LYS A 126 28.93 8.72 -4.07
CA LYS A 126 30.38 8.60 -3.82
C LYS A 126 30.63 7.59 -2.71
N MET A 127 31.82 7.02 -2.68
CA MET A 127 32.19 6.00 -1.70
C MET A 127 33.60 6.24 -1.14
N THR A 128 33.82 5.83 0.10
CA THR A 128 35.12 5.85 0.77
C THR A 128 35.44 4.48 1.36
N LEU A 129 36.72 4.10 1.34
CA LEU A 129 37.25 2.92 2.03
C LEU A 129 37.99 3.27 3.32
N ASP A 130 38.40 4.54 3.48
CA ASP A 130 39.28 5.02 4.54
C ASP A 130 38.60 6.05 5.47
N GLY A 131 37.39 6.48 5.13
CA GLY A 131 36.62 7.48 5.88
C GLY A 131 37.08 8.92 5.67
N VAL A 132 38.09 9.14 4.83
CA VAL A 132 38.71 10.46 4.60
C VAL A 132 38.32 10.98 3.23
N GLU A 133 38.59 10.22 2.17
CA GLU A 133 38.35 10.65 0.79
C GLU A 133 37.19 9.89 0.15
N TYR A 134 36.29 10.64 -0.50
CA TYR A 134 35.13 10.09 -1.19
C TYR A 134 35.32 10.17 -2.70
N PHE A 135 35.43 9.02 -3.34
CA PHE A 135 35.64 8.88 -4.78
C PHE A 135 34.31 8.89 -5.52
N ASP A 136 34.31 9.54 -6.69
CA ASP A 136 33.16 9.54 -7.59
C ASP A 136 33.01 8.20 -8.28
N THR A 137 31.79 7.65 -8.24
CA THR A 137 31.47 6.34 -8.82
C THR A 137 30.82 6.47 -10.20
N GLY A 138 30.45 7.69 -10.61
CA GLY A 138 29.62 7.92 -11.80
C GLY A 138 28.18 7.43 -11.66
N LYS A 139 27.75 6.99 -10.47
CA LYS A 139 26.37 6.58 -10.16
C LYS A 139 25.62 7.69 -9.44
N SER A 140 24.31 7.59 -9.41
CA SER A 140 23.43 8.50 -8.68
C SER A 140 22.25 7.74 -8.08
N VAL A 141 21.72 8.27 -6.98
CA VAL A 141 20.47 7.79 -6.38
C VAL A 141 19.39 8.85 -6.59
N THR A 142 18.22 8.42 -7.07
CA THR A 142 17.06 9.31 -7.21
C THR A 142 16.18 9.22 -5.97
N THR A 143 16.03 10.33 -5.27
CA THR A 143 15.19 10.42 -4.09
C THR A 143 13.79 10.89 -4.48
N LEU A 144 12.79 10.09 -4.16
CA LEU A 144 11.37 10.35 -4.39
C LEU A 144 10.68 10.84 -3.10
N PRO A 145 9.55 11.58 -3.22
CA PRO A 145 8.71 11.88 -2.07
C PRO A 145 8.13 10.59 -1.47
N PRO A 146 7.70 10.60 -0.19
CA PRO A 146 6.99 9.48 0.40
C PRO A 146 5.69 9.19 -0.35
N SER A 147 5.33 7.92 -0.47
CA SER A 147 4.07 7.50 -1.07
C SER A 147 2.90 7.92 -0.19
N THR A 148 1.81 8.38 -0.81
CA THR A 148 0.58 8.77 -0.11
C THR A 148 -0.63 8.14 -0.77
N LEU A 149 -1.63 7.76 0.03
CA LEU A 149 -2.93 7.33 -0.47
C LEU A 149 -3.89 8.53 -0.42
N LEU A 150 -4.59 8.78 -1.53
CA LEU A 150 -5.48 9.92 -1.71
C LEU A 150 -6.95 9.51 -1.60
N SER A 151 -7.35 8.48 -2.32
CA SER A 151 -8.74 8.00 -2.33
C SER A 151 -8.84 6.54 -2.77
N LEU A 152 -10.01 5.94 -2.59
CA LEU A 152 -10.36 4.67 -3.19
C LEU A 152 -11.77 4.73 -3.79
N TYR A 153 -12.03 3.94 -4.81
CA TYR A 153 -13.34 3.82 -5.43
C TYR A 153 -13.61 2.37 -5.90
N PRO A 154 -14.80 1.82 -5.63
CA PRO A 154 -15.87 2.37 -4.79
C PRO A 154 -15.46 2.43 -3.30
N THR A 155 -16.06 3.35 -2.54
CA THR A 155 -15.84 3.48 -1.08
C THR A 155 -16.60 2.47 -0.24
N ARG A 156 -17.43 1.66 -0.90
CA ARG A 156 -18.28 0.66 -0.27
C ARG A 156 -18.45 -0.56 -1.14
N GLY A 157 -18.71 -1.70 -0.50
CA GLY A 157 -19.09 -2.93 -1.18
C GLY A 157 -19.57 -4.01 -0.23
N TYR A 158 -19.91 -5.17 -0.76
CA TYR A 158 -20.70 -6.15 -0.01
C TYR A 158 -19.89 -6.92 1.05
N PHE A 159 -20.51 -7.32 2.16
CA PHE A 159 -19.87 -8.14 3.21
C PHE A 159 -19.27 -9.46 2.72
N SER A 160 -19.81 -10.00 1.62
CA SER A 160 -19.26 -11.20 0.97
C SER A 160 -17.87 -11.00 0.38
N GLY A 161 -17.38 -9.76 0.30
CA GLY A 161 -16.15 -9.41 -0.40
C GLY A 161 -16.30 -9.51 -1.92
N GLY A 162 -15.16 -9.51 -2.61
CA GLY A 162 -15.06 -9.61 -4.06
C GLY A 162 -15.24 -8.27 -4.79
N THR A 163 -15.45 -7.17 -4.07
CA THR A 163 -15.54 -5.84 -4.69
C THR A 163 -14.15 -5.39 -5.13
N GLU A 164 -13.99 -5.12 -6.42
CA GLU A 164 -12.76 -4.56 -6.94
C GLU A 164 -12.73 -3.06 -6.67
N ILE A 165 -11.66 -2.61 -6.01
CA ILE A 165 -11.44 -1.19 -5.73
C ILE A 165 -10.19 -0.72 -6.46
N LEU A 166 -10.24 0.53 -6.90
CA LEU A 166 -9.09 1.28 -7.37
C LEU A 166 -8.64 2.21 -6.25
N VAL A 167 -7.39 2.09 -5.83
CA VAL A 167 -6.74 2.97 -4.85
C VAL A 167 -5.90 3.97 -5.61
N ASN A 168 -6.19 5.25 -5.38
CA ASN A 168 -5.49 6.38 -5.97
C ASN A 168 -4.49 6.94 -4.95
N GLY A 169 -3.28 7.27 -5.41
CA GLY A 169 -2.20 7.75 -4.56
C GLY A 169 -1.14 8.51 -5.34
N THR A 170 0.02 8.68 -4.73
CA THR A 170 1.21 9.24 -5.37
C THR A 170 2.43 8.39 -5.06
N ASN A 171 3.38 8.34 -6.01
CA ASN A 171 4.63 7.58 -5.91
C ASN A 171 4.41 6.12 -5.50
N LEU A 172 3.39 5.47 -6.05
CA LEU A 172 3.10 4.06 -5.80
C LEU A 172 4.10 3.18 -6.55
N VAL A 173 4.70 2.22 -5.84
CA VAL A 173 5.77 1.37 -6.39
C VAL A 173 5.21 0.01 -6.77
N ASN A 174 5.59 -0.47 -7.95
CA ASN A 174 5.32 -1.85 -8.34
C ASN A 174 6.24 -2.80 -7.56
N SER A 175 5.64 -3.75 -6.85
CA SER A 175 6.38 -4.74 -6.06
C SER A 175 5.64 -6.07 -6.10
N VAL A 176 6.40 -7.16 -6.10
CA VAL A 176 5.86 -8.52 -5.96
C VAL A 176 5.21 -8.75 -4.58
N LEU A 177 5.58 -7.92 -3.60
CA LEU A 177 5.05 -7.91 -2.24
C LEU A 177 4.03 -6.78 -2.02
N LEU A 178 3.51 -6.16 -3.10
CA LEU A 178 2.49 -5.13 -3.02
C LEU A 178 1.21 -5.72 -2.41
N GLN A 179 0.77 -5.15 -1.29
CA GLN A 179 -0.39 -5.60 -0.53
C GLN A 179 -1.34 -4.46 -0.21
N CYS A 180 -2.64 -4.77 -0.26
CA CYS A 180 -3.71 -3.93 0.27
C CYS A 180 -4.21 -4.57 1.56
N GLN A 181 -4.24 -3.80 2.64
CA GLN A 181 -4.74 -4.27 3.93
C GLN A 181 -6.09 -3.67 4.21
N PHE A 182 -7.10 -4.52 4.38
CA PHE A 182 -8.45 -4.12 4.82
C PHE A 182 -8.61 -4.51 6.28
N GLY A 183 -8.58 -3.53 7.18
CA GLY A 183 -8.60 -3.77 8.63
C GLY A 183 -7.42 -4.65 9.04
N GLN A 184 -7.70 -5.89 9.43
CA GLN A 184 -6.70 -6.88 9.83
C GLN A 184 -6.30 -7.85 8.72
N ALA A 185 -6.86 -7.71 7.51
CA ALA A 185 -6.63 -8.64 6.40
C ALA A 185 -5.64 -8.06 5.37
N PRO A 186 -4.34 -8.41 5.44
CA PRO A 186 -3.40 -8.12 4.37
C PRO A 186 -3.65 -9.06 3.18
N LEU A 187 -3.80 -8.51 1.99
CA LEU A 187 -4.05 -9.23 0.76
C LEU A 187 -3.08 -8.74 -0.31
N ALA A 188 -2.65 -9.64 -1.21
CA ALA A 188 -1.92 -9.21 -2.39
C ALA A 188 -2.78 -8.23 -3.21
N ALA A 189 -2.17 -7.16 -3.71
CA ALA A 189 -2.83 -6.31 -4.68
C ALA A 189 -3.18 -7.13 -5.93
N LYS A 190 -4.33 -6.83 -6.52
CA LYS A 190 -4.80 -7.51 -7.72
C LYS A 190 -3.95 -7.11 -8.93
N ASP A 191 -3.69 -5.81 -9.05
CA ASP A 191 -2.89 -5.26 -10.15
C ASP A 191 -2.23 -3.92 -9.74
N TRP A 192 -1.17 -3.54 -10.45
CA TRP A 192 -0.53 -2.23 -10.38
C TRP A 192 -0.56 -1.62 -11.77
N PHE A 193 -1.20 -0.45 -11.91
CA PHE A 193 -1.31 0.20 -13.22
C PHE A 193 -0.19 1.20 -13.45
N ASP A 194 0.04 2.07 -12.47
CA ASP A 194 1.05 3.14 -12.56
C ASP A 194 1.39 3.68 -11.15
N SER A 195 2.21 4.73 -11.09
CA SER A 195 2.63 5.37 -9.84
C SER A 195 1.52 6.10 -9.08
N GLU A 196 0.28 6.08 -9.58
CA GLU A 196 -0.89 6.75 -9.00
C GLU A 196 -2.03 5.77 -8.75
N HIS A 197 -2.05 4.58 -9.35
CA HIS A 197 -3.19 3.66 -9.32
C HIS A 197 -2.82 2.21 -9.01
N VAL A 198 -3.44 1.64 -7.97
CA VAL A 198 -3.35 0.21 -7.59
C VAL A 198 -4.74 -0.40 -7.49
N GLN A 199 -4.91 -1.62 -8.01
CA GLN A 199 -6.16 -2.37 -7.89
C GLN A 199 -6.09 -3.37 -6.74
N CYS A 200 -7.16 -3.43 -5.93
CA CYS A 200 -7.31 -4.41 -4.85
C CYS A 200 -8.68 -5.09 -4.94
N THR A 201 -8.82 -6.25 -4.31
CA THR A 201 -10.12 -6.90 -4.11
C THR A 201 -10.43 -6.94 -2.63
N ALA A 202 -11.55 -6.34 -2.23
CA ALA A 202 -12.00 -6.35 -0.84
C ALA A 202 -12.30 -7.80 -0.40
N PRO A 203 -11.78 -8.24 0.75
CA PRO A 203 -12.07 -9.57 1.29
C PRO A 203 -13.50 -9.66 1.85
N PRO A 204 -13.96 -10.86 2.20
CA PRO A 204 -15.09 -11.02 3.10
C PRO A 204 -14.86 -10.26 4.42
N CYS A 205 -15.91 -9.67 4.98
CA CYS A 205 -15.76 -8.74 6.08
C CYS A 205 -15.33 -9.40 7.41
N ASP A 206 -15.72 -10.64 7.64
CA ASP A 206 -15.25 -11.45 8.75
C ASP A 206 -13.71 -11.59 8.73
N VAL A 207 -13.12 -11.76 7.54
CA VAL A 207 -11.66 -11.78 7.35
C VAL A 207 -11.06 -10.39 7.65
N ALA A 208 -11.67 -9.32 7.13
CA ALA A 208 -11.21 -7.95 7.38
C ALA A 208 -11.21 -7.59 8.88
N MET A 209 -12.11 -8.18 9.66
CA MET A 209 -12.27 -7.95 11.11
C MET A 209 -11.48 -8.96 11.97
N GLY A 210 -10.66 -9.82 11.37
CA GLY A 210 -9.78 -10.74 12.11
C GLY A 210 -10.47 -12.04 12.59
N GLY A 211 -11.56 -12.46 11.92
CA GLY A 211 -12.24 -13.73 12.18
C GLY A 211 -13.01 -13.79 13.51
N GLN A 212 -13.07 -12.70 14.27
CA GLN A 212 -13.91 -12.62 15.47
C GLN A 212 -15.32 -12.21 15.08
N SER A 213 -16.22 -13.18 14.98
CA SER A 213 -17.67 -12.96 14.99
C SER A 213 -18.10 -12.50 16.37
N ARG A 214 -17.72 -11.29 16.77
CA ARG A 214 -17.96 -10.76 18.12
C ARG A 214 -19.40 -10.23 18.24
N GLY A 215 -20.39 -11.05 17.92
CA GLY A 215 -21.82 -10.80 18.18
C GLY A 215 -22.44 -9.54 17.57
N GLN A 216 -21.65 -8.64 16.98
CA GLN A 216 -22.05 -7.56 16.12
C GLN A 216 -21.62 -7.97 14.72
N GLU A 217 -22.66 -8.22 13.94
CA GLU A 217 -22.73 -8.05 12.50
C GLU A 217 -21.54 -7.27 11.97
N CYS A 218 -20.88 -7.79 10.94
CA CYS A 218 -19.68 -7.21 10.34
C CYS A 218 -19.87 -5.78 9.78
N GLU A 219 -21.00 -5.13 10.04
CA GLU A 219 -21.35 -3.78 9.67
C GLU A 219 -20.37 -2.76 10.22
N GLY A 220 -19.77 -2.02 9.30
CA GLY A 220 -18.87 -0.94 9.65
C GLY A 220 -17.85 -0.62 8.58
N THR A 221 -16.99 0.32 8.96
CA THR A 221 -15.90 0.80 8.15
C THR A 221 -14.58 0.18 8.62
N VAL A 222 -13.78 -0.31 7.68
CA VAL A 222 -12.40 -0.73 7.94
C VAL A 222 -11.42 0.30 7.37
N GLN A 223 -10.24 0.36 7.96
CA GLN A 223 -9.13 1.10 7.36
C GLN A 223 -8.56 0.33 6.17
N VAL A 224 -8.18 1.05 5.13
CA VAL A 224 -7.47 0.53 3.98
C VAL A 224 -6.09 1.16 3.93
N MET A 225 -5.08 0.30 4.02
CA MET A 225 -3.66 0.66 3.99
C MET A 225 -2.97 -0.10 2.85
N LEU A 226 -1.80 0.38 2.45
CA LEU A 226 -0.99 -0.23 1.40
C LEU A 226 0.40 -0.54 1.92
N SER A 227 1.01 -1.60 1.43
CA SER A 227 2.41 -1.97 1.71
C SER A 227 3.11 -2.41 0.43
N PHE A 228 4.38 -2.06 0.29
CA PHE A 228 5.22 -2.50 -0.84
C PHE A 228 6.12 -3.69 -0.49
N ASN A 229 6.22 -4.05 0.79
CA ASN A 229 7.11 -5.11 1.29
C ASN A 229 6.40 -6.12 2.20
N GLY A 230 5.10 -5.96 2.44
CA GLY A 230 4.29 -6.81 3.31
C GLY A 230 4.55 -6.61 4.81
N LEU A 231 5.34 -5.61 5.20
CA LEU A 231 5.69 -5.33 6.60
C LEU A 231 5.28 -3.91 6.99
N ASP A 232 5.63 -2.94 6.16
CA ASP A 232 5.38 -1.52 6.41
C ASP A 232 4.10 -1.07 5.70
N PHE A 233 3.06 -0.78 6.47
CA PHE A 233 1.77 -0.32 5.96
C PHE A 233 1.64 1.19 6.15
N PHE A 234 1.16 1.87 5.10
CA PHE A 234 0.92 3.31 5.12
C PHE A 234 -0.43 3.67 4.51
N GLY A 235 -0.86 4.92 4.76
CA GLY A 235 -2.18 5.41 4.37
C GLY A 235 -3.24 5.17 5.45
N ASN A 236 -4.40 5.79 5.26
CA ASN A 236 -5.54 5.71 6.19
C ASN A 236 -6.83 6.00 5.41
N LEU A 237 -7.09 5.21 4.38
CA LEU A 237 -8.35 5.28 3.67
C LEU A 237 -9.42 4.49 4.42
N THR A 238 -10.69 4.72 4.10
CA THR A 238 -11.81 4.05 4.75
C THR A 238 -12.66 3.33 3.72
N TYR A 239 -13.01 2.08 4.01
CA TYR A 239 -13.89 1.26 3.18
C TYR A 239 -15.06 0.73 3.99
N GLU A 240 -16.27 0.91 3.49
CA GLU A 240 -17.53 0.55 4.15
C GLU A 240 -18.06 -0.78 3.61
N TYR A 241 -18.28 -1.74 4.49
CA TYR A 241 -18.99 -2.96 4.11
C TYR A 241 -20.49 -2.77 4.29
N VAL A 242 -21.27 -3.19 3.27
CA VAL A 242 -22.74 -3.07 3.22
C VAL A 242 -23.40 -4.40 2.90
N ARG A 243 -24.64 -4.60 3.35
CA ARG A 243 -25.37 -5.85 3.08
C ARG A 243 -25.97 -5.75 1.71
N ARG A 244 -26.02 -6.89 1.03
CA ARG A 244 -26.83 -6.97 -0.15
C ARG A 244 -28.29 -7.01 0.29
N GLN A 245 -29.01 -5.92 0.04
CA GLN A 245 -30.45 -5.86 0.22
C GLN A 245 -31.09 -6.95 -0.66
N ARG A 246 -32.02 -7.71 -0.08
CA ARG A 246 -32.80 -8.72 -0.78
C ARG A 246 -34.16 -8.81 -0.14
N ILE A 247 -35.20 -8.89 -0.96
CA ILE A 247 -36.55 -9.12 -0.49
C ILE A 247 -36.76 -10.63 -0.40
N VAL A 248 -37.22 -11.08 0.77
CA VAL A 248 -37.54 -12.49 1.04
C VAL A 248 -39.05 -12.70 0.92
N ASP A 249 -39.84 -11.80 1.52
CA ASP A 249 -41.29 -11.88 1.53
C ASP A 249 -41.94 -10.48 1.63
N VAL A 250 -43.23 -10.39 1.31
CA VAL A 250 -44.01 -9.14 1.33
C VAL A 250 -45.33 -9.36 2.03
N LEU A 251 -45.52 -8.70 3.17
CA LEU A 251 -46.73 -8.78 3.98
C LEU A 251 -47.68 -7.60 3.73
N PRO A 252 -49.01 -7.83 3.77
CA PRO A 252 -49.66 -9.12 4.03
C PRO A 252 -49.62 -10.10 2.84
N PHE A 253 -49.45 -9.60 1.62
CA PHE A 253 -49.23 -10.37 0.39
C PHE A 253 -48.65 -9.43 -0.68
N PRO A 254 -47.98 -9.94 -1.73
CA PRO A 254 -47.34 -9.13 -2.78
C PRO A 254 -48.34 -8.57 -3.80
N ALA A 255 -49.44 -7.98 -3.34
CA ALA A 255 -50.42 -7.33 -4.19
C ALA A 255 -51.08 -6.13 -3.50
N GLY A 256 -51.53 -5.17 -4.30
CA GLY A 256 -52.24 -3.98 -3.82
C GLY A 256 -53.25 -3.49 -4.83
N ARG A 257 -54.23 -2.73 -4.33
CA ARG A 257 -55.20 -2.05 -5.18
C ARG A 257 -54.51 -1.01 -6.05
N TRP A 258 -54.96 -0.86 -7.28
CA TRP A 258 -54.35 0.08 -8.23
C TRP A 258 -54.88 1.52 -8.12
N ASP A 259 -55.87 1.77 -7.25
CA ASP A 259 -56.56 3.06 -7.09
C ASP A 259 -56.26 3.77 -5.76
N GLU A 260 -55.62 3.09 -4.81
CA GLU A 260 -55.22 3.65 -3.53
C GLU A 260 -53.81 3.19 -3.13
N PRO A 261 -53.02 4.04 -2.47
CA PRO A 261 -51.73 3.61 -1.93
C PRO A 261 -51.92 2.69 -0.71
N MET A 262 -50.98 1.76 -0.51
CA MET A 262 -51.01 0.83 0.61
C MET A 262 -49.63 0.68 1.23
N ASN A 263 -49.56 0.68 2.56
CA ASN A 263 -48.32 0.36 3.26
C ASN A 263 -48.14 -1.16 3.29
N VAL A 264 -46.94 -1.60 2.93
CA VAL A 264 -46.52 -3.00 2.91
C VAL A 264 -45.29 -3.19 3.75
N THR A 265 -45.18 -4.34 4.41
CA THR A 265 -43.99 -4.71 5.16
C THR A 265 -43.16 -5.65 4.29
N LEU A 266 -41.98 -5.22 3.90
CA LEU A 266 -41.00 -6.03 3.20
C LEU A 266 -40.17 -6.76 4.24
N LEU A 267 -40.19 -8.09 4.22
CA LEU A 267 -39.25 -8.91 4.98
C LEU A 267 -38.07 -9.24 4.08
N GLY A 268 -36.86 -9.05 4.57
CA GLY A 268 -35.67 -9.20 3.75
C GLY A 268 -34.41 -9.55 4.51
N THR A 269 -33.33 -9.70 3.76
CA THR A 269 -31.98 -9.76 4.31
C THR A 269 -31.24 -8.48 3.98
N GLY A 270 -30.65 -7.86 5.00
CA GLY A 270 -29.82 -6.67 4.85
C GLY A 270 -30.51 -5.39 4.42
N LEU A 271 -31.78 -5.22 4.78
CA LEU A 271 -32.50 -3.96 4.69
C LEU A 271 -32.01 -3.03 5.81
N SER A 272 -30.96 -2.24 5.56
CA SER A 272 -30.45 -1.22 6.48
C SER A 272 -30.77 0.21 5.98
N PRO A 273 -31.06 1.17 6.87
CA PRO A 273 -31.36 2.54 6.46
C PRO A 273 -30.16 3.20 5.74
N PRO A 274 -30.40 3.97 4.65
CA PRO A 274 -31.69 4.24 4.03
C PRO A 274 -32.14 3.11 3.08
N VAL A 275 -33.44 2.85 3.04
CA VAL A 275 -34.07 1.95 2.06
C VAL A 275 -35.01 2.78 1.20
N TYR A 276 -34.90 2.65 -0.12
CA TYR A 276 -35.79 3.22 -1.12
C TYR A 276 -36.51 2.09 -1.85
N CYS A 277 -37.80 2.25 -2.08
CA CYS A 277 -38.64 1.26 -2.72
C CYS A 277 -39.14 1.78 -4.08
N ARG A 278 -39.17 0.89 -5.07
CA ARG A 278 -39.67 1.17 -6.42
C ARG A 278 -40.61 0.06 -6.86
N TRP A 279 -41.75 0.44 -7.44
CA TRP A 279 -42.76 -0.48 -7.96
C TRP A 279 -42.96 -0.23 -9.44
N LEU A 280 -42.83 -1.25 -10.28
CA LEU A 280 -43.12 -1.18 -11.73
C LEU A 280 -42.48 0.05 -12.43
N ASP A 281 -41.24 0.38 -12.07
CA ASP A 281 -40.51 1.56 -12.56
C ASP A 281 -41.23 2.91 -12.33
N LEU A 282 -42.11 2.97 -11.32
CA LEU A 282 -42.76 4.20 -10.85
C LEU A 282 -41.80 5.02 -9.98
N GLU A 283 -42.33 6.12 -9.44
CA GLU A 283 -41.59 7.01 -8.55
C GLU A 283 -40.99 6.26 -7.34
N VAL A 284 -39.73 6.58 -7.06
CA VAL A 284 -38.97 5.98 -5.97
C VAL A 284 -39.34 6.69 -4.67
N THR A 285 -39.77 5.93 -3.66
CA THR A 285 -40.13 6.48 -2.35
C THR A 285 -39.22 5.91 -1.26
N PRO A 286 -38.81 6.71 -0.26
CA PRO A 286 -38.10 6.18 0.89
C PRO A 286 -39.02 5.29 1.74
N ALA A 287 -38.45 4.26 2.35
CA ALA A 287 -39.14 3.46 3.36
C ALA A 287 -39.56 4.35 4.53
N LEU A 288 -40.78 4.14 5.02
CA LEU A 288 -41.33 4.81 6.19
C LEU A 288 -40.60 4.40 7.46
N GLU A 289 -40.18 3.13 7.51
CA GLU A 289 -39.50 2.52 8.64
C GLU A 289 -38.58 1.41 8.14
N VAL A 290 -37.44 1.23 8.79
CA VAL A 290 -36.52 0.12 8.54
C VAL A 290 -36.04 -0.39 9.89
N GLY A 291 -36.06 -1.70 10.09
CA GLY A 291 -35.73 -2.30 11.36
C GLY A 291 -35.24 -3.74 11.23
N ILE A 292 -34.93 -4.33 12.38
CA ILE A 292 -34.48 -5.73 12.49
C ILE A 292 -35.70 -6.62 12.67
N SER A 293 -35.79 -7.70 11.89
CA SER A 293 -36.85 -8.69 12.04
C SER A 293 -36.61 -9.51 13.31
N THR A 294 -37.64 -9.63 14.15
CA THR A 294 -37.59 -10.46 15.36
C THR A 294 -38.26 -11.82 15.16
N ASP A 295 -38.76 -12.11 13.96
CA ASP A 295 -39.48 -13.34 13.64
C ASP A 295 -38.51 -14.47 13.24
N PRO A 296 -38.29 -15.48 14.10
CA PRO A 296 -37.39 -16.59 13.80
C PRO A 296 -37.95 -17.58 12.78
N SER A 297 -39.22 -17.45 12.37
CA SER A 297 -39.87 -18.35 11.41
C SER A 297 -39.53 -18.06 9.95
N THR A 298 -38.91 -16.91 9.67
CA THR A 298 -38.51 -16.49 8.33
C THR A 298 -36.98 -16.37 8.24
N PRO A 299 -36.39 -16.54 7.04
CA PRO A 299 -34.95 -16.30 6.85
C PRO A 299 -34.61 -14.80 6.74
N ALA A 300 -35.57 -13.90 7.02
CA ALA A 300 -35.39 -12.46 7.00
C ALA A 300 -34.75 -11.98 8.32
N ASP A 301 -33.68 -11.18 8.22
CA ASP A 301 -33.01 -10.55 9.37
C ASP A 301 -33.50 -9.11 9.60
N SER A 302 -34.22 -8.54 8.65
CA SER A 302 -34.60 -7.13 8.62
C SER A 302 -35.95 -6.93 7.93
N TYR A 303 -36.57 -5.79 8.20
CA TYR A 303 -37.81 -5.37 7.55
C TYR A 303 -37.75 -3.92 7.12
N ALA A 304 -38.54 -3.58 6.10
CA ALA A 304 -38.79 -2.19 5.71
C ALA A 304 -40.29 -1.98 5.45
N ILE A 305 -40.87 -0.89 5.96
CA ILE A 305 -42.24 -0.49 5.65
C ILE A 305 -42.21 0.49 4.51
N CYS A 306 -42.88 0.15 3.41
CA CYS A 306 -42.85 0.91 2.17
C CYS A 306 -44.27 1.20 1.69
N THR A 307 -44.50 2.36 1.07
CA THR A 307 -45.82 2.73 0.52
C THR A 307 -45.88 2.33 -0.95
N ALA A 308 -46.60 1.26 -1.25
CA ALA A 308 -46.96 0.93 -2.62
C ALA A 308 -47.87 2.02 -3.19
N PRO A 309 -47.51 2.69 -4.30
CA PRO A 309 -48.29 3.77 -4.86
C PRO A 309 -49.53 3.25 -5.59
N ALA A 310 -50.55 4.11 -5.75
CA ALA A 310 -51.62 3.84 -6.70
C ALA A 310 -51.05 3.81 -8.12
N LEU A 311 -51.56 2.91 -8.97
CA LEU A 311 -51.14 2.81 -10.36
C LEU A 311 -51.73 4.00 -11.16
N PRO A 312 -50.91 4.76 -11.91
CA PRO A 312 -51.41 5.85 -12.76
C PRO A 312 -52.49 5.37 -13.74
N GLU A 313 -53.49 6.20 -14.04
CA GLU A 313 -54.64 5.82 -14.86
C GLU A 313 -54.25 5.29 -16.24
N GLU A 314 -53.21 5.85 -16.85
CA GLU A 314 -52.70 5.42 -18.16
C GLU A 314 -52.07 4.02 -18.14
N ARG A 315 -51.69 3.56 -16.94
CA ARG A 315 -51.10 2.24 -16.70
C ARG A 315 -52.15 1.22 -16.24
N ARG A 316 -53.39 1.63 -15.94
CA ARG A 316 -54.48 0.70 -15.58
C ARG A 316 -54.99 -0.02 -16.83
N LEU A 317 -55.36 -1.28 -16.67
CA LEU A 317 -55.92 -2.08 -17.76
C LEU A 317 -57.41 -1.72 -17.89
N VAL A 318 -57.82 -1.14 -19.02
CA VAL A 318 -59.20 -0.75 -19.26
C VAL A 318 -59.76 -1.62 -20.40
N GLY A 319 -60.49 -2.68 -20.05
CA GLY A 319 -61.29 -3.47 -20.98
C GLY A 319 -60.74 -4.86 -21.34
N GLY A 320 -61.52 -5.90 -21.02
CA GLY A 320 -61.28 -7.29 -21.41
C GLY A 320 -61.81 -8.26 -20.34
N VAL A 321 -62.42 -9.36 -20.78
CA VAL A 321 -63.22 -10.30 -19.97
C VAL A 321 -62.40 -11.10 -18.92
N GLU A 322 -61.09 -10.82 -18.75
CA GLU A 322 -60.23 -11.53 -17.80
C GLU A 322 -58.88 -10.81 -17.56
N THR A 323 -58.88 -9.56 -17.07
CA THR A 323 -57.64 -8.97 -16.53
C THR A 323 -57.91 -8.18 -15.26
N ASP A 324 -58.08 -8.89 -14.14
CA ASP A 324 -58.32 -8.34 -12.80
C ASP A 324 -57.10 -7.61 -12.21
N GLY A 325 -55.98 -7.52 -12.94
CA GLY A 325 -54.81 -6.77 -12.50
C GLY A 325 -53.60 -6.80 -13.43
N ARG A 326 -52.57 -6.03 -13.06
CA ARG A 326 -51.30 -5.83 -13.77
C ARG A 326 -50.14 -6.35 -12.93
N LEU A 327 -49.36 -7.27 -13.49
CA LEU A 327 -48.10 -7.73 -12.87
C LEU A 327 -47.00 -6.68 -13.05
N GLY A 328 -46.22 -6.49 -11.99
CA GLY A 328 -45.03 -5.66 -11.94
C GLY A 328 -43.96 -6.26 -11.03
N TYR A 329 -42.96 -5.43 -10.74
CA TYR A 329 -41.86 -5.78 -9.88
C TYR A 329 -41.71 -4.76 -8.76
N LEU A 330 -41.31 -5.25 -7.59
CA LEU A 330 -40.89 -4.48 -6.45
C LEU A 330 -39.38 -4.65 -6.30
N GLU A 331 -38.68 -3.54 -6.16
CA GLU A 331 -37.23 -3.49 -5.99
C GLU A 331 -36.88 -2.52 -4.85
N VAL A 332 -35.78 -2.79 -4.16
CA VAL A 332 -35.25 -1.92 -3.11
C VAL A 332 -33.86 -1.39 -3.46
N SER A 333 -33.50 -0.24 -2.89
CA SER A 333 -32.21 0.40 -3.11
C SER A 333 -31.70 1.06 -1.82
N ALA A 334 -30.38 1.06 -1.63
CA ALA A 334 -29.73 1.79 -0.55
C ALA A 334 -29.40 3.26 -0.91
N ASN A 335 -29.52 3.64 -2.18
CA ASN A 335 -29.08 4.96 -2.67
C ASN A 335 -30.03 5.61 -3.67
N SER A 336 -31.22 5.04 -3.90
CA SER A 336 -32.23 5.46 -4.89
C SER A 336 -31.79 5.37 -6.37
N ILE A 337 -30.61 4.81 -6.64
CA ILE A 337 -30.02 4.71 -7.97
C ILE A 337 -29.91 3.23 -8.38
N ASP A 338 -29.28 2.42 -7.53
CA ASP A 338 -29.00 1.01 -7.78
C ASP A 338 -30.03 0.14 -7.07
N PHE A 339 -30.87 -0.54 -7.84
CA PHE A 339 -31.96 -1.37 -7.34
C PHE A 339 -31.60 -2.86 -7.36
N THR A 340 -32.21 -3.63 -6.45
CA THR A 340 -32.04 -5.08 -6.40
C THR A 340 -32.48 -5.75 -7.70
N SER A 341 -31.73 -6.76 -8.14
CA SER A 341 -32.01 -7.49 -9.38
C SER A 341 -32.85 -8.76 -9.19
N ASP A 342 -33.30 -9.02 -7.96
CA ASP A 342 -34.11 -10.18 -7.59
C ASP A 342 -35.54 -10.14 -8.19
N ARG A 343 -35.99 -8.96 -8.67
CA ARG A 343 -37.27 -8.75 -9.37
C ARG A 343 -38.45 -9.40 -8.65
N THR A 344 -38.62 -9.06 -7.37
CA THR A 344 -39.75 -9.53 -6.57
C THR A 344 -41.06 -9.17 -7.24
N GLN A 345 -41.92 -10.15 -7.49
CA GLN A 345 -43.19 -9.93 -8.18
C GLN A 345 -44.15 -9.10 -7.32
N TRP A 346 -44.89 -8.20 -7.95
CA TRP A 346 -45.92 -7.39 -7.31
C TRP A 346 -47.15 -7.28 -8.21
N PHE A 347 -48.36 -7.50 -7.69
CA PHE A 347 -49.59 -7.49 -8.48
C PHE A 347 -50.50 -6.31 -8.14
N PHE A 348 -50.84 -5.49 -9.13
CA PHE A 348 -51.82 -4.40 -8.99
C PHE A 348 -53.20 -4.87 -9.43
N TYR A 349 -54.20 -4.91 -8.55
CA TYR A 349 -55.54 -5.40 -8.91
C TYR A 349 -56.60 -4.30 -8.88
N SER A 350 -57.69 -4.51 -9.65
CA SER A 350 -58.82 -3.59 -9.69
C SER A 350 -59.65 -3.65 -8.41
N PRO A 351 -60.25 -2.53 -7.95
CA PRO A 351 -61.18 -2.56 -6.84
C PRO A 351 -62.37 -3.47 -7.18
N PRO A 352 -62.95 -4.17 -6.17
CA PRO A 352 -64.18 -4.92 -6.37
C PRO A 352 -65.31 -3.99 -6.84
N ALA A 353 -66.16 -4.52 -7.73
CA ALA A 353 -67.26 -3.79 -8.39
C ALA A 353 -68.38 -3.38 -7.42
#